data_AF-A0A8J6BE54-F1
#
_entry.id   AF-A0A8J6BE54-F1
#
_cell.length_a   1.000
_cell.length_b   1.000
_cell.length_c   1.000
_cell.angle_alpha   90.00
_cell.angle_beta   90.00
_cell.angle_gamma   90.00
#
_symmetry.space_group_name_H-M   'P 1'
#
loop_
_entity.id
_entity.type
_entity.pdbx_description
1 polymer ?
#
loop_
_entity_poly.entity_id
_entity_poly.type
_entity_poly.pdbx_seq_one_letter_code
_entity_poly.pdbx_strand_id
1 'polypeptide(L)'
;SVICCVVCTCLFLFIFKNTICPKTYLKGFFIINLFKLLYGNARKCHFPSYILLLVDLTRVLLKKSGCRTPRIELEEMGPSFDFVMRRTHLASDDLYKLSLRRPKALQAKKKKNISHDTFGTQYGRIHMQKQDLGKLQTRKVKALKKRPAKKMAAANVDNSPKRHKNEQHDEQKS
;
A
#
# COMPACT_ATOMS: atom_id res chain seq x y z
N SER A 1 -11.57 -2.59 -28.52
CA SER A 1 -10.63 -1.45 -28.59
C SER A 1 -9.78 -1.29 -27.33
N VAL A 2 -10.37 -1.26 -26.12
CA VAL A 2 -9.63 -1.05 -24.86
C VAL A 2 -8.65 -2.19 -24.55
N ILE A 3 -9.11 -3.44 -24.63
CA ILE A 3 -8.28 -4.65 -24.37
C ILE A 3 -7.05 -4.67 -25.27
N CYS A 4 -7.23 -4.35 -26.54
CA CYS A 4 -6.20 -4.34 -27.58
C CYS A 4 -5.07 -3.33 -27.28
N CYS A 5 -5.41 -2.16 -26.76
CA CYS A 5 -4.42 -1.18 -26.31
C CYS A 5 -3.67 -1.62 -25.04
N VAL A 6 -4.40 -2.17 -24.06
CA VAL A 6 -3.76 -2.68 -22.84
C VAL A 6 -2.76 -3.78 -23.18
N VAL A 7 -3.12 -4.71 -24.07
CA VAL A 7 -2.20 -5.76 -24.54
C VAL A 7 -0.98 -5.16 -25.23
N CYS A 8 -1.18 -4.14 -26.07
CA CYS A 8 -0.08 -3.50 -26.78
C CYS A 8 0.90 -2.78 -25.85
N THR A 9 0.39 -1.96 -24.92
CA THR A 9 1.21 -1.29 -23.91
C THR A 9 1.98 -2.29 -23.05
N CYS A 10 1.33 -3.39 -22.63
CA CYS A 10 1.99 -4.47 -21.89
C CYS A 10 3.11 -5.13 -22.70
N LEU A 11 2.89 -5.40 -23.99
CA LEU A 11 3.89 -6.01 -24.87
C LEU A 11 5.11 -5.11 -25.02
N PHE A 12 4.92 -3.81 -25.30
CA PHE A 12 6.02 -2.85 -25.41
C PHE A 12 6.79 -2.72 -24.10
N LEU A 13 6.08 -2.59 -22.97
CA LEU A 13 6.75 -2.58 -21.67
C LEU A 13 7.52 -3.89 -21.42
N PHE A 14 7.02 -5.04 -21.85
CA PHE A 14 7.73 -6.31 -21.68
C PHE A 14 9.01 -6.40 -22.53
N ILE A 15 8.96 -5.95 -23.79
CA ILE A 15 10.11 -5.96 -24.71
C ILE A 15 11.19 -4.96 -24.26
N PHE A 16 10.79 -3.75 -23.87
CA PHE A 16 11.73 -2.66 -23.58
C PHE A 16 12.08 -2.53 -22.09
N LYS A 17 11.35 -3.18 -21.17
CA LYS A 17 11.80 -3.29 -19.78
C LYS A 17 12.98 -4.25 -19.72
N ASN A 18 14.14 -3.67 -19.49
CA ASN A 18 15.33 -4.40 -19.08
C ASN A 18 15.20 -4.90 -17.62
N THR A 19 16.22 -5.60 -17.16
CA THR A 19 16.33 -6.17 -15.82
C THR A 19 15.95 -5.17 -14.72
N ILE A 20 15.09 -5.59 -13.79
CA ILE A 20 14.63 -4.73 -12.68
C ILE A 20 15.76 -4.61 -11.66
N CYS A 21 16.48 -3.50 -11.69
CA CYS A 21 17.54 -3.18 -10.74
C CYS A 21 16.98 -2.32 -9.59
N PRO A 22 17.13 -2.73 -8.31
CA PRO A 22 16.57 -1.98 -7.17
C PRO A 22 17.32 -0.66 -6.89
N LYS A 23 18.57 -0.54 -7.35
CA LYS A 23 19.35 0.69 -7.30
C LYS A 23 19.85 0.99 -8.71
N THR A 24 19.56 2.18 -9.21
CA THR A 24 19.95 2.64 -10.54
C THR A 24 20.78 3.91 -10.44
N TYR A 25 21.88 3.97 -11.17
CA TYR A 25 22.71 5.17 -11.26
C TYR A 25 22.00 6.24 -12.07
N LEU A 26 21.99 7.49 -11.58
CA LEU A 26 21.35 8.62 -12.26
C LEU A 26 21.96 8.87 -13.65
N LYS A 27 23.26 8.58 -13.81
CA LYS A 27 23.97 8.62 -15.09
C LYS A 27 23.44 7.60 -16.11
N GLY A 28 22.57 6.66 -15.75
CA GLY A 28 21.98 5.71 -16.71
C GLY A 28 20.76 6.26 -17.45
N PHE A 29 20.17 7.37 -17.00
CA PHE A 29 18.95 7.94 -17.57
C PHE A 29 19.26 8.90 -18.73
N PHE A 30 19.74 8.36 -19.84
CA PHE A 30 20.03 9.15 -21.05
C PHE A 30 18.96 9.09 -22.12
N ILE A 31 18.19 8.01 -22.18
CA ILE A 31 17.26 7.73 -23.28
C ILE A 31 15.86 7.49 -22.72
N ILE A 32 14.88 8.16 -23.32
CA ILE A 32 13.45 7.96 -23.07
C ILE A 32 12.82 7.40 -24.33
N ASN A 33 12.11 6.28 -24.18
CA ASN A 33 11.23 5.74 -25.21
C ASN A 33 9.84 6.34 -25.01
N LEU A 34 9.39 7.15 -25.97
CA LEU A 34 8.03 7.69 -25.98
C LEU A 34 7.13 6.79 -26.81
N PHE A 35 5.99 6.42 -26.24
CA PHE A 35 4.99 5.61 -26.92
C PHE A 35 3.68 6.36 -26.98
N LYS A 36 3.18 6.63 -28.19
CA LYS A 36 1.93 7.34 -28.40
C LYS A 36 0.92 6.43 -29.09
N LEU A 37 -0.18 6.16 -28.39
CA LEU A 37 -1.36 5.49 -28.92
C LEU A 37 -2.33 6.51 -29.48
N LEU A 38 -2.61 6.43 -30.78
CA LEU A 38 -3.65 7.21 -31.42
C LEU A 38 -4.83 6.29 -31.76
N TYR A 39 -6.00 6.65 -31.23
CA TYR A 39 -7.27 5.98 -31.54
C TYR A 39 -8.06 6.82 -32.54
N GLY A 40 -8.08 6.38 -33.79
CA GLY A 40 -8.97 6.94 -34.80
C GLY A 40 -10.37 6.37 -34.64
N ASN A 41 -11.32 7.14 -34.10
CA ASN A 41 -12.74 6.82 -34.19
C ASN A 41 -13.25 7.28 -35.56
N ALA A 42 -13.02 6.49 -36.62
CA ALA A 42 -13.65 6.73 -37.91
C ALA A 42 -15.15 6.36 -37.83
N ARG A 43 -15.98 7.30 -37.35
CA ARG A 43 -17.43 7.26 -37.56
C ARG A 43 -17.73 7.66 -39.01
N LYS A 44 -17.35 6.81 -39.96
CA LYS A 44 -17.91 6.67 -41.31
C LYS A 44 -17.12 5.61 -42.09
N CYS A 45 -17.84 4.55 -42.48
CA CYS A 45 -17.55 3.63 -43.58
C CYS A 45 -16.39 2.62 -43.38
N HIS A 46 -16.77 1.41 -42.94
CA HIS A 46 -16.23 0.09 -43.32
C HIS A 46 -14.78 -0.33 -42.99
N PHE A 47 -13.96 0.50 -42.34
CA PHE A 47 -12.68 0.02 -41.78
C PHE A 47 -12.74 -0.01 -40.24
N PRO A 48 -12.56 -1.18 -39.59
CA PRO A 48 -12.60 -1.26 -38.13
C PRO A 48 -11.48 -0.39 -37.56
N SER A 49 -11.81 0.38 -36.52
CA SER A 49 -10.93 1.27 -35.74
C SER A 49 -9.46 0.84 -35.78
N TYR A 50 -8.63 1.53 -36.57
CA TYR A 50 -7.20 1.26 -36.62
C TYR A 50 -6.52 1.94 -35.43
N ILE A 51 -5.72 1.17 -34.71
CA ILE A 51 -4.89 1.67 -33.61
C ILE A 51 -3.51 1.93 -34.22
N LEU A 52 -3.12 3.21 -34.26
CA LEU A 52 -1.78 3.64 -34.65
C LEU A 52 -0.92 3.79 -33.41
N LEU A 53 0.31 3.33 -33.54
CA LEU A 53 1.34 3.41 -32.52
C LEU A 53 2.52 4.15 -33.09
N LEU A 54 2.79 5.33 -32.53
CA LEU A 54 4.04 6.03 -32.75
C LEU A 54 5.03 5.61 -31.66
N VAL A 55 6.23 5.23 -32.08
CA VAL A 55 7.38 5.02 -31.20
C VAL A 55 8.45 6.00 -31.58
N ASP A 56 8.83 6.88 -30.64
CA ASP A 56 9.91 7.84 -30.82
C ASP A 56 10.96 7.67 -29.70
N LEU A 57 12.23 7.78 -30.10
CA LEU A 57 13.39 7.66 -29.22
C LEU A 57 14.04 9.03 -29.02
N THR A 58 13.93 9.55 -27.80
CA THR A 58 14.48 10.85 -27.42
C THR A 58 15.60 10.68 -26.40
N ARG A 59 16.63 11.50 -26.53
CA ARG A 59 17.72 11.64 -25.57
C ARG A 59 17.44 12.81 -24.65
N VAL A 60 17.81 12.64 -23.39
CA VAL A 60 17.66 13.64 -22.33
C VAL A 60 18.95 14.42 -22.19
N LEU A 61 18.85 15.74 -22.31
CA LEU A 61 19.93 16.69 -22.01
C LEU A 61 19.56 17.47 -20.75
N LEU A 62 20.45 17.44 -19.76
CA LEU A 62 20.25 18.12 -18.47
C LEU A 62 21.03 19.44 -18.46
N LYS A 63 20.32 20.57 -18.41
CA LYS A 63 20.89 21.91 -18.31
C LYS A 63 20.85 22.41 -16.85
N LYS A 64 21.82 23.26 -16.50
CA LYS A 64 21.90 23.89 -15.17
C LYS A 64 20.74 24.88 -14.99
N SER A 65 19.99 24.73 -13.90
CA SER A 65 18.78 25.52 -13.58
C SER A 65 18.90 26.34 -12.30
N GLY A 66 20.00 26.22 -11.54
CA GLY A 66 20.20 26.91 -10.25
C GLY A 66 19.46 26.29 -9.05
N CYS A 67 18.57 25.32 -9.28
CA CYS A 67 17.90 24.55 -8.25
C CYS A 67 18.44 23.11 -8.18
N ARG A 68 18.01 22.33 -7.17
CA ARG A 68 18.34 20.90 -7.05
C ARG A 68 17.86 20.05 -8.24
N THR A 69 16.81 20.48 -8.94
CA THR A 69 16.25 19.81 -10.13
C THR A 69 16.75 20.49 -11.42
N PRO A 70 17.50 19.79 -12.30
CA PRO A 70 18.00 20.36 -13.57
C PRO A 70 16.87 20.63 -14.58
N ARG A 71 17.11 21.52 -15.55
CA ARG A 71 16.19 21.74 -16.68
C ARG A 71 16.41 20.63 -17.71
N ILE A 72 15.32 20.01 -18.15
CA ILE A 72 15.34 18.89 -19.10
C ILE A 72 15.04 19.43 -20.50
N GLU A 73 15.90 19.09 -21.46
CA GLU A 73 15.67 19.28 -22.90
C GLU A 73 15.72 17.92 -23.57
N LEU A 74 14.97 17.76 -24.65
CA LEU A 74 14.88 16.50 -25.40
C LEU A 74 15.48 16.71 -26.79
N GLU A 75 16.33 15.77 -27.21
CA GLU A 75 16.91 15.70 -28.55
C GLU A 75 16.46 14.39 -29.21
N GLU A 76 15.94 14.45 -30.43
CA GLU A 76 15.56 13.25 -31.18
C GLU A 76 16.82 12.54 -31.67
N MET A 77 16.99 11.28 -31.29
CA MET A 77 18.23 10.53 -31.56
C MET A 77 18.01 9.18 -32.25
N GLY A 78 16.77 8.68 -32.28
CA GLY A 78 16.48 7.32 -32.73
C GLY A 78 15.30 7.21 -33.68
N PRO A 79 14.99 5.97 -34.11
CA PRO A 79 14.01 5.71 -35.14
C PRO A 79 12.61 6.10 -34.71
N SER A 80 11.94 6.85 -35.57
CA SER A 80 10.49 7.05 -35.56
C SER A 80 9.83 5.90 -36.31
N PHE A 81 9.02 5.12 -35.61
CA PHE A 81 8.27 4.01 -36.20
C PHE A 81 6.77 4.21 -36.05
N ASP A 82 6.06 4.03 -37.16
CA ASP A 82 4.60 3.99 -37.21
C ASP A 82 4.13 2.54 -37.34
N PHE A 83 3.61 1.98 -36.26
CA PHE A 83 3.00 0.65 -36.29
C PHE A 83 1.47 0.74 -36.40
N VAL A 84 0.90 -0.08 -37.28
CA VAL A 84 -0.54 -0.25 -37.43
C VAL A 84 -0.93 -1.64 -36.96
N MET A 85 -1.84 -1.73 -35.98
CA MET A 85 -2.29 -3.03 -35.51
C MET A 85 -3.30 -3.66 -36.48
N ARG A 86 -3.01 -4.88 -36.95
CA ARG A 86 -3.81 -5.58 -37.97
C ARG A 86 -4.65 -6.73 -37.40
N ARG A 87 -4.03 -7.72 -36.77
CA ARG A 87 -4.70 -8.91 -36.21
C ARG A 87 -4.20 -9.16 -34.79
N THR A 88 -5.08 -9.64 -33.92
CA THR A 88 -4.76 -9.96 -32.52
C THR A 88 -5.22 -11.37 -32.18
N HIS A 89 -4.33 -12.18 -31.62
CA HIS A 89 -4.65 -13.48 -31.05
C HIS A 89 -4.44 -13.41 -29.54
N LEU A 90 -5.54 -13.41 -28.77
CA LEU A 90 -5.48 -13.35 -27.32
C LEU A 90 -5.32 -14.76 -26.74
N ALA A 91 -4.55 -14.87 -25.66
CA ALA A 91 -4.43 -16.12 -24.92
C ALA A 91 -5.75 -16.48 -24.22
N SER A 92 -5.95 -17.78 -23.94
CA SER A 92 -7.05 -18.23 -23.10
C SER A 92 -6.90 -17.75 -21.65
N ASP A 93 -8.03 -17.61 -20.95
CA ASP A 93 -8.07 -17.07 -19.58
C ASP A 93 -7.24 -17.90 -18.59
N ASP A 94 -7.15 -19.22 -18.79
CA ASP A 94 -6.41 -20.12 -17.90
C ASP A 94 -4.90 -19.92 -18.04
N LEU A 95 -4.38 -19.81 -19.28
CA LEU A 95 -2.98 -19.50 -19.53
C LEU A 95 -2.61 -18.11 -19.02
N TYR A 96 -3.53 -17.14 -19.16
CA TYR A 96 -3.34 -15.80 -18.63
C TYR A 96 -3.22 -15.80 -17.10
N LYS A 97 -4.08 -16.51 -16.38
CA LYS A 97 -3.99 -16.65 -14.91
C LYS A 97 -2.71 -17.34 -14.46
N LEU A 98 -2.28 -18.39 -15.19
CA LEU A 98 -1.07 -19.12 -14.87
C LEU A 98 0.18 -18.25 -15.04
N SER A 99 0.29 -17.49 -16.13
CA SER A 99 1.43 -16.60 -16.40
C SER A 99 1.57 -15.43 -15.43
N LEU A 100 0.47 -14.94 -14.86
CA LEU A 100 0.48 -13.87 -13.84
C LEU A 100 0.82 -14.34 -12.42
N ARG A 101 1.05 -15.63 -12.22
CA ARG A 101 1.35 -16.20 -10.91
C ARG A 101 2.73 -15.77 -10.43
N ARG A 102 2.79 -14.94 -9.38
CA ARG A 102 4.06 -14.57 -8.74
C ARG A 102 4.59 -15.72 -7.85
N PRO A 103 5.91 -15.88 -7.74
CA PRO A 103 6.50 -16.90 -6.88
C PRO A 103 6.16 -16.63 -5.40
N LYS A 104 5.88 -17.70 -4.65
CA LYS A 104 5.48 -17.63 -3.22
C LYS A 104 6.54 -16.97 -2.34
N ALA A 105 7.82 -17.05 -2.71
CA ALA A 105 8.92 -16.41 -1.99
C ALA A 105 8.89 -14.88 -2.08
N LEU A 106 8.49 -14.34 -3.24
CA LEU A 106 8.36 -12.89 -3.44
C LEU A 106 7.08 -12.33 -2.77
N GLN A 107 6.03 -13.15 -2.69
CA GLN A 107 4.79 -12.79 -2.02
C GLN A 107 4.81 -13.25 -0.55
N ALA A 108 5.45 -12.46 0.32
CA ALA A 108 5.40 -12.69 1.75
C ALA A 108 3.93 -12.63 2.25
N LYS A 109 3.42 -13.76 2.74
CA LYS A 109 2.09 -13.82 3.35
C LYS A 109 2.13 -13.12 4.70
N LYS A 110 1.40 -12.01 4.82
CA LYS A 110 1.22 -11.33 6.11
C LYS A 110 0.42 -12.23 7.04
N LYS A 111 1.02 -12.61 8.16
CA LYS A 111 0.31 -13.30 9.25
C LYS A 111 -0.36 -12.24 10.12
N LYS A 112 -1.66 -12.41 10.41
CA LYS A 112 -2.39 -11.48 11.27
C LYS A 112 -1.75 -11.45 12.66
N ASN A 113 -1.69 -10.27 13.27
CA ASN A 113 -1.15 -10.04 14.62
C ASN A 113 0.34 -10.31 14.81
N ILE A 114 1.13 -10.52 13.74
CA ILE A 114 2.58 -10.65 13.79
C ILE A 114 3.20 -9.53 12.95
N SER A 115 4.04 -8.71 13.56
CA SER A 115 4.81 -7.66 12.91
C SER A 115 6.31 -7.91 13.07
N HIS A 116 7.09 -7.49 12.09
CA HIS A 116 8.55 -7.54 12.12
C HIS A 116 9.10 -6.12 12.29
N ASP A 117 10.10 -5.97 13.15
CA ASP A 117 10.84 -4.72 13.31
C ASP A 117 11.86 -4.50 12.19
N THR A 118 12.40 -3.29 12.09
CA THR A 118 13.51 -2.96 11.18
C THR A 118 14.76 -3.81 11.45
N PHE A 119 14.95 -4.23 12.70
CA PHE A 119 16.01 -5.14 13.14
C PHE A 119 15.66 -6.63 13.01
N GLY A 120 14.48 -6.98 12.50
CA GLY A 120 14.07 -8.36 12.23
C GLY A 120 13.48 -9.13 13.42
N THR A 121 13.33 -8.51 14.59
CA THR A 121 12.62 -9.09 15.74
C THR A 121 11.12 -9.27 15.43
N GLN A 122 10.50 -10.33 15.95
CA GLN A 122 9.09 -10.64 15.74
C GLN A 122 8.27 -10.19 16.96
N TYR A 123 7.24 -9.38 16.73
CA TYR A 123 6.31 -8.94 17.76
C TYR A 123 4.89 -9.44 17.48
N GLY A 124 4.28 -10.07 18.48
CA GLY A 124 2.88 -10.51 18.45
C GLY A 124 1.99 -9.54 19.21
N ARG A 125 0.88 -9.09 18.60
CA ARG A 125 -0.14 -8.30 19.31
C ARG A 125 -1.24 -9.20 19.84
N ILE A 126 -1.42 -9.22 21.16
CA ILE A 126 -2.52 -9.90 21.83
C ILE A 126 -3.62 -8.88 22.09
N HIS A 127 -4.79 -9.09 21.49
CA HIS A 127 -5.97 -8.27 21.74
C HIS A 127 -6.76 -8.87 22.90
N MET A 128 -6.55 -8.36 24.11
CA MET A 128 -7.34 -8.77 25.27
C MET A 128 -8.75 -8.20 25.17
N GLN A 129 -9.75 -9.04 25.47
CA GLN A 129 -11.12 -8.59 25.61
C GLN A 129 -11.28 -7.80 26.91
N LYS A 130 -12.23 -6.86 26.94
CA LYS A 130 -12.58 -6.12 28.14
C LYS A 130 -13.17 -7.10 29.18
N GLN A 131 -12.52 -7.21 30.34
CA GLN A 131 -12.95 -8.12 31.41
C GLN A 131 -13.93 -7.43 32.36
N ASP A 132 -15.19 -7.87 32.37
CA ASP A 132 -16.24 -7.31 33.24
C ASP A 132 -16.21 -7.96 34.64
N LEU A 133 -15.64 -7.25 35.63
CA LEU A 133 -15.52 -7.74 37.01
C LEU A 133 -16.79 -7.53 37.85
N GLY A 134 -17.79 -6.81 37.36
CA GLY A 134 -19.04 -6.56 38.10
C GLY A 134 -19.87 -7.81 38.38
N LYS A 135 -19.69 -8.88 37.59
CA LYS A 135 -20.34 -10.18 37.79
C LYS A 135 -19.59 -11.07 38.79
N LEU A 136 -18.38 -10.68 39.22
CA LEU A 136 -17.54 -11.49 40.08
C LEU A 136 -18.04 -11.40 41.53
N GLN A 137 -18.84 -12.38 41.95
CA GLN A 137 -19.20 -12.55 43.35
C GLN A 137 -18.04 -13.22 44.11
N THR A 138 -17.46 -12.50 45.07
CA THR A 138 -16.41 -13.07 45.93
C THR A 138 -17.01 -14.04 46.95
N ARG A 139 -16.18 -14.97 47.42
CA ARG A 139 -16.60 -15.94 48.44
C ARG A 139 -17.05 -15.19 49.70
N LYS A 140 -18.29 -15.43 50.13
CA LYS A 140 -18.89 -14.81 51.32
C LYS A 140 -18.33 -15.44 52.61
N VAL A 141 -17.10 -15.08 52.96
CA VAL A 141 -16.44 -15.53 54.19
C VAL A 141 -17.08 -14.88 55.43
N LYS A 142 -17.04 -15.59 56.56
CA LYS A 142 -17.66 -15.15 57.82
C LYS A 142 -17.11 -13.82 58.33
N ALA A 143 -15.83 -13.53 58.07
CA ALA A 143 -15.16 -12.29 58.48
C ALA A 143 -15.74 -11.02 57.83
N LEU A 144 -16.27 -11.13 56.60
CA LEU A 144 -16.82 -9.99 55.83
C LEU A 144 -18.33 -9.81 56.03
N LYS A 145 -18.99 -10.69 56.79
CA LYS A 145 -20.40 -10.55 57.11
C LYS A 145 -20.57 -9.55 58.26
N LYS A 146 -21.26 -8.43 58.00
CA LYS A 146 -21.61 -7.46 59.03
C LYS A 146 -22.45 -8.17 60.10
N ARG A 147 -21.93 -8.30 61.32
CA ARG A 147 -22.71 -8.79 62.45
C ARG A 147 -23.76 -7.72 62.79
N PRO A 148 -25.02 -8.09 63.07
CA PRO A 148 -25.99 -7.12 63.59
C PRO A 148 -25.43 -6.57 64.90
N ALA A 149 -25.15 -5.27 64.93
CA ALA A 149 -24.70 -4.59 66.13
C ALA A 149 -25.80 -4.74 67.19
N LYS A 150 -25.54 -5.56 68.21
CA LYS A 150 -26.28 -5.47 69.47
C LYS A 150 -25.98 -4.06 69.98
N LYS A 151 -27.02 -3.25 70.18
CA LYS A 151 -26.94 -1.90 70.75
C LYS A 151 -25.96 -1.90 71.92
N MET A 152 -24.80 -1.27 71.76
CA MET A 152 -24.04 -0.72 72.85
C MET A 152 -23.70 0.70 72.45
N ALA A 153 -24.35 1.63 73.15
CA ALA A 153 -24.00 3.03 73.14
C ALA A 153 -22.58 3.20 73.70
N ALA A 154 -21.73 3.95 73.00
CA ALA A 154 -20.86 5.02 73.52
C ALA A 154 -19.68 5.32 72.59
N ALA A 155 -19.36 6.61 72.52
CA ALA A 155 -18.13 7.26 72.07
C ALA A 155 -17.95 7.56 70.57
N ASN A 156 -18.14 8.85 70.26
CA ASN A 156 -17.53 9.60 69.15
C ASN A 156 -16.04 9.27 68.95
N VAL A 157 -15.55 9.29 67.71
CA VAL A 157 -14.46 10.19 67.23
C VAL A 157 -14.53 10.24 65.69
N ASP A 158 -14.44 11.47 65.17
CA ASP A 158 -14.33 11.84 63.77
C ASP A 158 -13.35 10.98 62.95
N ASN A 159 -13.73 10.67 61.70
CA ASN A 159 -12.90 11.04 60.55
C ASN A 159 -13.60 10.76 59.21
N SER A 160 -13.68 11.83 58.42
CA SER A 160 -14.11 11.84 57.03
C SER A 160 -13.04 11.21 56.12
N PRO A 161 -13.39 10.35 55.14
CA PRO A 161 -12.44 9.95 54.11
C PRO A 161 -12.41 11.01 52.98
N LYS A 162 -11.22 11.59 52.80
CA LYS A 162 -10.86 12.48 51.69
C LYS A 162 -11.23 11.88 50.34
N ARG A 163 -11.95 12.64 49.51
CA ARG A 163 -12.07 12.41 48.06
C ARG A 163 -10.66 12.41 47.45
N HIS A 164 -10.22 11.28 46.92
CA HIS A 164 -9.13 11.26 45.95
C HIS A 164 -9.67 11.80 44.61
N LYS A 165 -9.18 12.97 44.19
CA LYS A 165 -9.26 13.40 42.79
C LYS A 165 -8.45 12.39 41.98
N ASN A 166 -9.08 11.72 41.02
CA ASN A 166 -8.36 11.12 39.90
C ASN A 166 -7.99 12.27 38.97
N GLU A 167 -6.72 12.62 38.93
CA GLU A 167 -6.13 13.45 37.89
C GLU A 167 -6.07 12.63 36.60
N GLN A 168 -6.78 13.12 35.58
CA GLN A 168 -6.58 12.71 34.21
C GLN A 168 -5.25 13.29 33.76
N HIS A 169 -4.25 12.44 33.55
CA HIS A 169 -3.12 12.79 32.68
C HIS A 169 -3.54 12.47 31.24
N ASP A 170 -3.98 13.52 30.53
CA ASP A 170 -3.90 13.56 29.07
C ASP A 170 -2.41 13.70 28.71
N GLU A 171 -1.79 12.61 28.29
CA GLU A 171 -0.58 12.69 27.48
C GLU A 171 -1.01 12.98 26.04
N GLN A 172 -0.90 14.26 25.69
CA GLN A 172 -0.85 14.74 24.32
C GLN A 172 0.35 14.07 23.63
N LYS A 173 0.05 13.16 22.71
CA LYS A 173 1.00 12.71 21.70
C LYS A 173 0.94 13.70 20.53
N SER A 174 1.93 14.59 20.47
CA SER A 174 2.41 15.18 19.22
C SER A 174 3.20 14.15 18.40
#